data_AF-A0AAW1YRU2-F1
#
_entry.id   AF-A0AAW1YRU2-F1
#
_cell.length_a   1.000
_cell.length_b   1.000
_cell.length_c   1.000
_cell.angle_alpha   90.00
_cell.angle_beta   90.00
_cell.angle_gamma   90.00
#
_symmetry.space_group_name_H-M   'P 1'
#
loop_
_entity.id
_entity.type
_entity.pdbx_description
1 polymer ?
#
loop_
_entity_poly.entity_id
_entity_poly.type
_entity_poly.pdbx_seq_one_letter_code
_entity_poly.pdbx_strand_id
1 'polypeptide(L)' 'MKVKAYNQGMLKTELCNKWQESGTCPYGDNCQFAHGMRELRPVVRHPRYKTQICRMVLTRGTCPYGHRCHFRHSLDHQDR' A
#
# COMPACT_ATOMS: atom_id res chain seq x y z
N MET A 1 -3.16 -24.79 -9.78
CA MET A 1 -2.15 -24.07 -8.97
C MET A 1 -2.86 -23.00 -8.14
N LYS A 2 -3.09 -23.25 -6.84
CA LYS A 2 -3.72 -22.25 -5.96
C LYS A 2 -2.63 -21.29 -5.50
N VAL A 3 -2.58 -20.09 -6.08
CA VAL A 3 -1.60 -19.06 -5.73
C VAL A 3 -1.81 -18.68 -4.27
N LYS A 4 -0.82 -18.91 -3.40
CA LYS A 4 -0.84 -18.64 -1.94
C LYS A 4 -0.95 -17.15 -1.56
N ALA A 5 -1.55 -16.30 -2.40
CA ALA A 5 -1.49 -14.85 -2.31
C ALA A 5 -2.54 -14.21 -1.37
N TYR A 6 -3.60 -14.93 -0.99
CA TYR A 6 -4.76 -14.31 -0.31
C TYR A 6 -4.59 -14.03 1.19
N ASN A 7 -3.49 -14.49 1.84
CA ASN A 7 -3.31 -14.36 3.29
C ASN A 7 -2.03 -13.61 3.73
N GLN A 8 -1.35 -12.87 2.84
CA GLN A 8 -0.08 -12.19 3.20
C GLN A 8 -0.24 -11.17 4.36
N GLY A 9 -1.45 -10.63 4.55
CA GLY A 9 -1.75 -9.59 5.54
C GLY A 9 -1.09 -8.24 5.23
N MET A 10 -1.37 -7.22 6.04
CA MET A 10 -0.80 -5.86 5.92
C MET A 10 0.40 -5.61 6.85
N LEU A 11 0.92 -6.68 7.47
CA LEU A 11 2.01 -6.57 8.43
C LEU A 11 3.32 -6.23 7.70
N LYS A 12 3.97 -5.15 8.13
CA LYS A 12 5.26 -4.65 7.64
C LYS A 12 5.30 -4.38 6.13
N THR A 13 4.16 -4.05 5.51
CA THR A 13 4.09 -3.77 4.06
C THR A 13 4.32 -2.29 3.70
N GLU A 14 4.34 -1.41 4.70
CA GLU A 14 4.63 0.01 4.57
C GLU A 14 5.69 0.39 5.63
N LEU A 15 6.49 1.43 5.36
CA LEU A 15 7.49 1.93 6.31
C LEU A 15 6.82 2.66 7.48
N CYS A 16 7.44 2.58 8.65
CA CYS A 16 6.96 3.26 9.85
C CYS A 16 7.42 4.72 9.85
N ASN A 17 6.48 5.65 9.71
CA ASN A 17 6.79 7.09 9.70
C ASN A 17 7.50 7.53 10.98
N LYS A 18 7.07 7.07 12.17
CA LYS A 18 7.68 7.45 13.45
C LYS A 18 9.14 7.02 13.54
N TRP A 19 9.41 5.77 13.15
CA TRP A 19 10.78 5.28 13.09
C TRP A 19 11.63 6.06 12.08
N GLN A 20 11.08 6.39 10.90
CA GLN A 20 11.81 7.17 9.90
C GLN A 20 12.10 8.61 10.35
N GLU A 21 11.18 9.22 11.10
CA GLU A 21 11.30 10.59 11.60
C GLU A 21 12.31 10.70 12.75
N SER A 22 12.22 9.79 13.75
CA SER A 22 12.94 9.95 15.02
C SER A 22 13.88 8.79 15.37
N GLY A 23 13.98 7.76 14.51
CA GLY A 23 14.74 6.53 14.81
C GLY A 23 14.14 5.70 15.95
N THR A 24 12.95 6.06 16.42
CA THR A 24 12.28 5.46 17.59
C THR A 24 10.80 5.26 17.28
N CYS A 25 10.22 4.17 17.78
CA CYS A 25 8.82 3.86 17.58
C CYS A 25 8.20 3.42 18.92
N PRO A 26 7.08 4.03 19.36
CA PRO A 26 6.44 3.69 20.64
C PRO A 26 5.89 2.26 20.67
N TYR A 27 5.72 1.63 19.51
CA TYR A 27 5.22 0.26 19.38
C TYR A 27 6.33 -0.80 19.44
N GLY A 28 7.61 -0.39 19.43
CA GLY A 28 8.75 -1.31 19.42
C GLY A 28 8.60 -2.40 18.36
N ASP A 29 8.94 -3.64 18.72
CA ASP A 29 8.91 -4.78 17.80
C ASP A 29 7.48 -5.19 17.38
N ASN A 30 6.46 -4.77 18.13
CA ASN A 30 5.05 -5.01 17.81
C ASN A 30 4.51 -4.03 16.75
N CYS A 31 5.31 -3.07 16.30
CA CYS A 31 4.96 -2.14 15.25
C CYS A 31 4.50 -2.89 13.99
N GLN A 32 3.29 -2.59 13.50
CA GLN A 32 2.77 -3.21 12.29
C GLN A 32 3.44 -2.71 11.01
N PHE A 33 4.27 -1.67 11.09
CA PHE A 33 5.00 -1.05 9.98
C PHE A 33 6.50 -1.38 10.07
N ALA A 34 7.17 -1.37 8.92
CA ALA A 34 8.59 -1.70 8.82
C ALA A 34 9.48 -0.56 9.33
N HIS A 35 10.39 -0.86 10.26
CA HIS A 35 11.42 0.08 10.73
C HIS A 35 12.60 0.24 9.75
N GLY A 36 12.51 -0.37 8.57
CA GLY A 36 13.47 -0.17 7.50
C GLY A 36 13.24 -1.15 6.37
N MET A 37 14.03 -1.02 5.31
CA MET A 37 13.91 -1.87 4.11
C MET A 37 14.07 -3.37 4.41
N ARG A 38 14.81 -3.72 5.47
CA ARG A 38 14.99 -5.11 5.90
C ARG A 38 13.73 -5.75 6.47
N GLU A 39 12.87 -4.96 7.11
CA GLU A 39 11.58 -5.43 7.62
C GLU A 39 10.45 -5.31 6.59
N LEU A 40 10.65 -4.52 5.53
CA LEU A 40 9.62 -4.22 4.54
C LEU A 40 9.28 -5.45 3.70
N ARG A 41 8.04 -5.92 3.84
CA ARG A 41 7.51 -7.09 3.14
C ARG A 41 6.88 -6.68 1.81
N PRO A 42 7.11 -7.44 0.72
CA PRO A 42 6.47 -7.16 -0.56
C PRO A 42 4.95 -7.39 -0.48
N VAL A 43 4.19 -6.51 -1.13
CA VAL A 43 2.74 -6.66 -1.26
C VAL A 43 2.43 -7.47 -2.51
N VAL A 44 1.91 -8.68 -2.32
CA VAL A 44 1.35 -9.46 -3.43
C VAL A 44 -0.03 -8.90 -3.76
N ARG A 45 -0.14 -8.19 -4.88
CA ARG A 45 -1.40 -7.63 -5.38
C ARG A 45 -2.08 -8.62 -6.35
N HIS A 46 -3.40 -8.54 -6.44
CA HIS A 46 -4.12 -9.26 -7.49
C HIS A 46 -3.67 -8.77 -8.89
N PRO A 47 -3.60 -9.63 -9.92
CA PRO A 47 -3.19 -9.24 -11.27
C PRO A 47 -4.00 -8.09 -11.91
N ARG A 48 -5.21 -7.82 -11.39
CA ARG A 48 -6.07 -6.70 -11.82
C ARG A 48 -5.88 -5.41 -11.00
N TYR A 49 -4.86 -5.34 -10.16
CA TYR A 49 -4.58 -4.12 -9.39
C TYR A 49 -4.20 -2.98 -10.34
N LYS A 50 -4.85 -1.82 -10.16
CA LYS A 50 -4.66 -0.63 -11.00
C LYS A 50 -4.78 -0.91 -12.51
N THR A 51 -5.59 -1.88 -12.94
CA THR A 51 -5.87 -2.10 -14.38
C THR A 51 -7.05 -1.28 -14.90
N GLN A 52 -7.96 -0.85 -14.01
CA GLN A 52 -9.11 -0.02 -14.36
C GLN A 52 -9.00 1.35 -13.70
N ILE A 53 -9.62 2.35 -14.32
CA ILE A 53 -9.67 3.72 -13.83
C ILE A 53 -10.68 3.83 -12.67
N CYS A 54 -10.33 4.58 -11.64
CA CYS A 54 -11.19 4.85 -10.50
C CYS A 54 -12.37 5.71 -10.93
N ARG A 55 -13.57 5.13 -10.89
CA ARG A 55 -14.81 5.84 -11.23
C ARG A 55 -15.04 7.07 -10.34
N MET A 56 -14.58 7.06 -9.08
CA MET A 56 -14.74 8.21 -8.18
C MET A 56 -13.91 9.41 -8.63
N VAL A 57 -12.67 9.20 -9.08
CA VAL A 57 -11.86 10.30 -9.63
C VAL A 57 -12.50 10.83 -10.92
N LEU A 58 -13.01 9.96 -11.79
CA LEU A 58 -13.67 10.40 -13.03
C LEU A 58 -14.94 11.20 -12.79
N THR A 59 -15.75 10.81 -11.80
CA THR A 59 -17.07 11.42 -11.57
C THR A 59 -17.04 12.59 -10.60
N ARG A 60 -16.17 12.54 -9.58
CA ARG A 60 -16.12 13.52 -8.48
C ARG A 60 -14.81 14.31 -8.42
N GLY A 61 -13.83 13.99 -9.26
CA GLY A 61 -12.50 14.61 -9.24
C GLY A 61 -11.59 14.13 -8.08
N THR A 62 -12.15 13.59 -6.99
CA THR A 62 -11.39 13.13 -5.83
C THR A 62 -11.82 11.73 -5.37
N CYS A 63 -10.87 10.96 -4.83
CA CYS A 63 -11.10 9.63 -4.29
C CYS A 63 -10.65 9.58 -2.83
N PRO A 64 -11.53 9.23 -1.89
CA PRO A 64 -11.21 9.21 -0.46
C PRO A 64 -10.13 8.18 -0.10
N TYR A 65 -9.88 7.21 -0.98
CA TYR A 65 -8.84 6.19 -0.78
C TYR A 65 -7.44 6.65 -1.18
N GLY A 66 -7.30 7.78 -1.88
CA GLY A 66 -6.00 8.33 -2.30
C GLY A 66 -5.09 7.29 -2.97
N HIS A 67 -3.80 7.30 -2.62
CA HIS A 67 -2.81 6.34 -3.14
C HIS A 67 -3.08 4.88 -2.76
N ARG A 68 -3.96 4.62 -1.77
CA ARG A 68 -4.37 3.27 -1.37
C ARG A 68 -5.47 2.70 -2.26
N CYS A 69 -6.04 3.50 -3.16
CA CYS A 69 -7.03 3.01 -4.10
C CYS A 69 -6.47 1.86 -4.96
N HIS A 70 -7.30 0.84 -5.19
CA HIS A 70 -6.95 -0.30 -6.03
C HIS A 70 -7.14 -0.03 -7.54
N PHE A 71 -7.63 1.16 -7.87
CA PHE A 71 -7.89 1.63 -9.23
C PHE A 71 -6.98 2.81 -9.56
N ARG A 72 -6.79 3.12 -10.84
CA ARG A 72 -5.94 4.23 -11.30
C ARG A 72 -6.61 5.58 -11.09
N HIS A 73 -5.87 6.60 -10.65
CA HIS A 73 -6.34 7.97 -10.51
C HIS A 73 -5.92 8.88 -11.68
N SER A 74 -5.19 8.34 -12.65
CA SER A 74 -4.75 9.01 -13.86
C SER A 74 -4.97 8.13 -15.11
N LEU A 75 -5.19 8.80 -16.25
CA LEU A 75 -5.17 8.16 -17.57
C LEU A 75 -3.74 7.75 -17.97
N ASP A 76 -2.74 8.37 -17.34
CA ASP A 76 -1.33 8.00 -17.44
C ASP A 76 -0.95 6.93 -16.40
N HIS A 77 0.12 6.19 -16.67
CA HIS A 77 0.58 5.08 -15.82
C HIS A 77 1.33 5.52 -14.55
N GLN A 78 1.23 6.77 -14.10
CA GLN A 78 2.19 7.37 -13.16
C GLN A 78 1.83 7.29 -11.67
N ASP A 79 0.67 6.76 -11.29
CA ASP A 79 0.38 6.54 -9.87
C ASP A 79 0.92 5.19 -9.41
N ARG A 80 2.16 5.16 -8.88
CA ARG A 80 2.72 3.98 -8.19
C ARG A 80 2.27 3.95 -6.73
#